data_AF-A0A521EZF8-F1
#
_entry.id   AF-A0A521EZF8-F1
#
_cell.length_a   1.000
_cell.length_b   1.000
_cell.length_c   1.000
_cell.angle_alpha   90.00
_cell.angle_beta   90.00
_cell.angle_gamma   90.00
#
_symmetry.space_group_name_H-M   'P 1'
#
loop_
_entity.id
_entity.type
_entity.pdbx_description
1 polymer ?
#
loop_
_entity_poly.entity_id
_entity_poly.type
_entity_poly.pdbx_seq_one_letter_code
_entity_poly.pdbx_strand_id
1 'polypeptide(L)'
;MDGAVSEEYVRAAAIDWLARTTLDGTVPITRAQLANDFFVDGERFPLVDRGRGIRRPQGWSSALSILTAAPKGARWRPYDDSEGADGLHRYKLRRDKGGEGENEALRVAMQKQVPLIWFYGIQPSVFQAIFPVYLLWEEPAESQFVMALTEEQRLVRPDSPIEAALRRWNFAQTKRRLHQAVFASQVKTAYDMRCAVCNLNQRELIDAAHIIPDTHPSGDAVVTNGLALCKLHHAAYDANILGIRPDLTVEIAGSLLEVSDGPMLRHGLQGHHGRRLMRLPVRRADHPDADRLAERYRLFRPV
;
A
#
# COMPACT_ATOMS: atom_id res chain seq x y z
N MET A 1 -30.68 -26.52 14.38
CA MET A 1 -29.94 -26.84 13.15
C MET A 1 -28.88 -25.76 13.02
N ASP A 2 -27.78 -25.91 13.75
CA ASP A 2 -26.67 -24.96 13.71
C ASP A 2 -25.87 -25.23 12.44
N GLY A 3 -26.28 -24.59 11.34
CA GLY A 3 -25.50 -24.58 10.12
C GLY A 3 -24.27 -23.70 10.35
N ALA A 4 -23.15 -24.30 10.75
CA ALA A 4 -21.89 -23.60 10.85
C ALA A 4 -21.62 -22.87 9.52
N VAL A 5 -21.36 -21.56 9.60
CA VAL A 5 -21.06 -20.72 8.45
C VAL A 5 -19.83 -21.26 7.73
N SER A 6 -19.88 -21.45 6.41
CA SER A 6 -18.79 -22.06 5.66
C SER A 6 -17.54 -21.17 5.62
N GLU A 7 -16.35 -21.80 5.50
CA GLU A 7 -15.07 -21.06 5.36
C GLU A 7 -15.13 -20.10 4.15
N GLU A 8 -15.75 -20.55 3.06
CA GLU A 8 -15.89 -19.79 1.82
C GLU A 8 -16.75 -18.54 2.02
N TYR A 9 -17.86 -18.65 2.73
CA TYR A 9 -18.74 -17.51 3.01
C TYR A 9 -18.01 -16.45 3.83
N VAL A 10 -17.37 -16.85 4.93
CA VAL A 10 -16.66 -15.91 5.81
C VAL A 10 -15.51 -15.22 5.07
N ARG A 11 -14.80 -15.96 4.23
CA ARG A 11 -13.71 -15.44 3.40
C ARG A 11 -14.19 -14.40 2.39
N ALA A 12 -15.30 -14.68 1.70
CA ALA A 12 -15.91 -13.72 0.78
C ALA A 12 -16.39 -12.46 1.50
N ALA A 13 -17.05 -12.62 2.66
CA ALA A 13 -17.51 -11.51 3.49
C ALA A 13 -16.35 -10.65 4.00
N ALA A 14 -15.23 -11.27 4.40
CA ALA A 14 -14.03 -10.56 4.84
C ALA A 14 -13.40 -9.73 3.71
N ILE A 15 -13.28 -10.30 2.51
CA ILE A 15 -12.76 -9.60 1.33
C ILE A 15 -13.64 -8.41 0.96
N ASP A 16 -14.95 -8.59 0.93
CA ASP A 16 -15.92 -7.54 0.61
C ASP A 16 -15.96 -6.42 1.67
N TRP A 17 -15.82 -6.78 2.95
CA TRP A 17 -15.66 -5.80 4.02
C TRP A 17 -14.36 -5.00 3.88
N LEU A 18 -13.24 -5.66 3.56
CA LEU A 18 -11.96 -4.99 3.33
C LEU A 18 -12.02 -4.08 2.10
N ALA A 19 -12.63 -4.51 1.00
CA ALA A 19 -12.83 -3.72 -0.22
C ALA A 19 -13.47 -2.37 0.10
N ARG A 20 -14.59 -2.37 0.84
CA ARG A 20 -15.26 -1.13 1.28
C ARG A 20 -14.43 -0.32 2.27
N THR A 21 -13.88 -0.97 3.29
CA THR A 21 -13.21 -0.28 4.42
C THR A 21 -11.89 0.36 4.00
N THR A 22 -11.20 -0.24 3.03
CA THR A 22 -9.89 0.20 2.55
C THR A 22 -9.95 0.91 1.21
N LEU A 23 -11.15 1.14 0.64
CA LEU A 23 -11.33 1.65 -0.72
C LEU A 23 -10.49 0.83 -1.72
N ASP A 24 -10.75 -0.48 -1.75
CA ASP A 24 -10.02 -1.48 -2.54
C ASP A 24 -8.51 -1.45 -2.33
N GLY A 25 -8.09 -1.38 -1.07
CA GLY A 25 -6.68 -1.36 -0.68
C GLY A 25 -6.00 -0.01 -0.93
N THR A 26 -6.70 1.06 -1.30
CA THR A 26 -6.05 2.37 -1.46
C THR A 26 -5.81 3.08 -0.12
N VAL A 27 -6.51 2.69 0.94
CA VAL A 27 -6.39 3.25 2.29
C VAL A 27 -5.87 2.20 3.27
N PRO A 28 -4.86 2.52 4.09
CA PRO A 28 -4.33 1.57 5.06
C PRO A 28 -5.33 1.30 6.20
N ILE A 29 -5.21 0.11 6.78
CA ILE A 29 -6.07 -0.38 7.86
C ILE A 29 -5.27 -0.66 9.13
N THR A 30 -5.86 -0.37 10.29
CA THR A 30 -5.19 -0.58 11.57
C THR A 30 -5.42 -1.97 12.13
N ARG A 31 -4.50 -2.43 12.98
CA ARG A 31 -4.63 -3.67 13.74
C ARG A 31 -5.91 -3.72 14.57
N ALA A 32 -6.30 -2.58 15.14
CA ALA A 32 -7.51 -2.47 15.95
C ALA A 32 -8.75 -2.77 15.12
N GLN A 33 -8.87 -2.16 13.94
CA GLN A 33 -9.98 -2.43 13.02
C GLN A 33 -10.01 -3.91 12.60
N LEU A 34 -8.86 -4.48 12.21
CA LEU A 34 -8.77 -5.89 11.83
C LEU A 34 -9.12 -6.87 12.97
N ALA A 35 -8.98 -6.46 14.23
CA ALA A 35 -9.29 -7.31 15.38
C ALA A 35 -10.74 -7.17 15.87
N ASN A 36 -11.38 -6.04 15.58
CA ASN A 36 -12.59 -5.62 16.29
C ASN A 36 -13.78 -5.29 15.39
N ASP A 37 -13.56 -4.92 14.12
CA ASP A 37 -14.59 -4.22 13.34
C ASP A 37 -15.22 -5.11 12.24
N PHE A 38 -14.72 -6.34 12.06
CA PHE A 38 -15.32 -7.32 11.17
C PHE A 38 -16.23 -8.29 11.94
N PHE A 39 -17.43 -8.50 11.40
CA PHE A 39 -18.48 -9.33 12.00
C PHE A 39 -19.05 -10.29 10.96
N VAL A 40 -19.41 -11.49 11.41
CA VAL A 40 -20.11 -12.52 10.63
C VAL A 40 -21.34 -12.93 11.44
N ASP A 41 -22.53 -12.83 10.85
CA ASP A 41 -23.81 -13.15 11.51
C ASP A 41 -23.98 -12.48 12.89
N GLY A 42 -23.49 -11.24 13.02
CA GLY A 42 -23.53 -10.46 14.26
C GLY A 42 -22.44 -10.79 15.29
N GLU A 43 -21.63 -11.82 15.04
CA GLU A 43 -20.50 -12.18 15.89
C GLU A 43 -19.18 -11.58 15.39
N ARG A 44 -18.39 -11.06 16.32
CA ARG A 44 -17.09 -10.48 16.02
C ARG A 44 -16.12 -11.55 15.52
N PHE A 45 -15.57 -11.35 14.32
CA PHE A 45 -14.65 -12.27 13.68
C PHE A 45 -13.32 -11.55 13.37
N PRO A 46 -12.25 -11.73 14.15
CA PRO A 46 -10.97 -11.10 13.85
C PRO A 46 -10.42 -11.54 12.49
N LEU A 47 -9.67 -10.67 11.82
CA LEU A 47 -8.92 -11.00 10.60
C LEU A 47 -7.41 -11.16 10.84
N VAL A 48 -6.94 -10.92 12.06
CA VAL A 48 -5.54 -11.11 12.48
C VAL A 48 -5.45 -11.66 13.91
N ASP A 49 -4.39 -12.42 14.20
CA ASP A 49 -4.10 -12.93 15.54
C ASP A 49 -2.93 -12.20 16.20
N ARG A 50 -2.98 -12.02 17.53
CA ARG A 50 -1.90 -11.40 18.31
C ARG A 50 -0.64 -12.27 18.26
N GLY A 51 0.46 -11.67 17.81
CA GLY A 51 1.79 -12.31 17.77
C GLY A 51 1.95 -13.42 16.72
N ARG A 52 1.01 -13.58 15.78
CA ARG A 52 1.06 -14.59 14.72
C ARG A 52 1.04 -13.95 13.34
N GLY A 53 1.87 -14.47 12.43
CA GLY A 53 1.95 -14.03 11.04
C GLY A 53 0.92 -14.70 10.13
N ILE A 54 0.36 -15.84 10.53
CA ILE A 54 -0.63 -16.58 9.77
C ILE A 54 -1.87 -16.75 10.64
N ARG A 55 -3.03 -16.42 10.10
CA ARG A 55 -4.32 -16.64 10.77
C ARG A 55 -5.03 -17.82 10.14
N ARG A 56 -5.21 -18.87 10.94
CA ARG A 56 -6.18 -19.95 10.70
C ARG A 56 -7.24 -19.90 11.81
N PRO A 57 -8.49 -19.49 11.53
CA PRO A 57 -9.56 -19.51 12.51
C PRO A 57 -9.76 -20.91 13.12
N GLN A 58 -10.27 -20.97 14.36
CA GLN A 58 -10.48 -22.26 15.03
C GLN A 58 -11.48 -23.11 14.25
N GLY A 59 -11.16 -24.39 14.07
CA GLY A 59 -11.99 -25.33 13.30
C GLY A 59 -11.83 -25.25 11.78
N TRP A 60 -11.06 -24.28 11.26
CA TRP A 60 -10.83 -24.17 9.82
C TRP A 60 -9.74 -25.12 9.35
N SER A 61 -9.92 -25.61 8.12
CA SER A 61 -8.97 -26.41 7.37
C SER A 61 -7.87 -25.55 6.71
N SER A 62 -8.20 -24.33 6.30
CA SER A 62 -7.31 -23.45 5.52
C SER A 62 -7.03 -22.11 6.22
N ALA A 63 -5.88 -21.49 5.90
CA ALA A 63 -5.57 -20.15 6.39
C ALA A 63 -6.54 -19.09 5.81
N LEU A 64 -6.88 -18.07 6.60
CA LEU A 64 -7.68 -16.92 6.14
C LEU A 64 -6.78 -15.78 5.66
N SER A 65 -5.77 -15.44 6.45
CA SER A 65 -4.89 -14.31 6.16
C SER A 65 -3.44 -14.58 6.56
N ILE A 66 -2.55 -13.83 5.92
CA ILE A 66 -1.13 -13.76 6.22
C ILE A 66 -0.74 -12.31 6.52
N LEU A 67 0.27 -12.14 7.35
CA LEU A 67 0.73 -10.85 7.84
C LEU A 67 2.25 -10.79 7.77
N THR A 68 2.74 -9.74 7.11
CA THR A 68 4.15 -9.37 7.11
C THR A 68 4.32 -8.18 8.06
N ALA A 69 5.19 -8.30 9.05
CA ALA A 69 5.43 -7.22 10.00
C ALA A 69 6.09 -6.01 9.31
N ALA A 70 5.83 -4.80 9.81
CA ALA A 70 6.51 -3.62 9.31
C ALA A 70 8.04 -3.72 9.55
N PRO A 71 8.88 -3.29 8.59
CA PRO A 71 10.33 -3.29 8.77
C PRO A 71 10.76 -2.52 10.02
N LYS A 72 11.79 -3.01 10.74
CA LYS A 72 12.38 -2.31 11.88
C LYS A 72 13.61 -1.51 11.42
N GLY A 73 13.57 -0.18 11.50
CA GLY A 73 14.72 0.71 11.27
C GLY A 73 14.71 1.51 9.95
N ALA A 74 15.73 2.36 9.77
CA ALA A 74 15.80 3.37 8.69
C ALA A 74 16.22 2.82 7.31
N ARG A 75 16.77 1.60 7.24
CA ARG A 75 16.98 0.92 5.94
C ARG A 75 15.75 0.12 5.60
N TRP A 76 14.76 0.82 5.07
CA TRP A 76 13.66 0.19 4.37
C TRP A 76 14.22 -0.56 3.16
N ARG A 77 14.22 -1.88 3.24
CA ARG A 77 14.44 -2.77 2.09
C ARG A 77 13.08 -3.34 1.73
N PRO A 78 12.43 -2.85 0.68
CA PRO A 78 11.19 -3.45 0.22
C PRO A 78 11.46 -4.89 -0.19
N TYR A 79 10.79 -5.84 0.46
CA TYR A 79 10.75 -7.26 0.13
C TYR A 79 12.11 -8.00 0.18
N ASP A 80 12.50 -8.49 1.36
CA ASP A 80 13.45 -9.61 1.48
C ASP A 80 12.78 -10.97 1.13
N ASP A 81 11.52 -10.92 0.70
CA ASP A 81 10.85 -11.95 -0.07
C ASP A 81 11.33 -11.85 -1.53
N SER A 82 12.33 -12.66 -1.85
CA SER A 82 13.05 -12.68 -3.12
C SER A 82 12.11 -12.85 -4.33
N GLU A 83 12.14 -11.91 -5.26
CA GLU A 83 11.67 -12.13 -6.63
C GLU A 83 12.49 -13.28 -7.24
N GLY A 84 11.81 -14.33 -7.66
CA GLY A 84 12.36 -15.28 -8.62
C GLY A 84 12.10 -14.79 -10.05
N ALA A 85 12.84 -15.35 -10.99
CA ALA A 85 12.89 -14.91 -12.38
C ALA A 85 11.54 -14.96 -13.14
N ASP A 86 10.50 -15.53 -12.54
CA ASP A 86 9.14 -15.61 -13.10
C ASP A 86 8.29 -14.35 -12.85
N GLY A 87 8.70 -13.44 -11.96
CA GLY A 87 7.98 -12.20 -11.62
C GLY A 87 6.88 -12.35 -10.55
N LEU A 88 6.75 -13.51 -9.90
CA LEU A 88 5.76 -13.78 -8.85
C LEU A 88 6.25 -13.40 -7.45
N HIS A 89 5.35 -13.25 -6.48
CA HIS A 89 5.74 -12.93 -5.11
C HIS A 89 6.12 -14.19 -4.33
N ARG A 90 7.08 -14.09 -3.40
CA ARG A 90 7.46 -15.20 -2.50
C ARG A 90 6.96 -14.88 -1.10
N TYR A 91 6.53 -15.88 -0.35
CA TYR A 91 6.18 -15.72 1.06
C TYR A 91 6.93 -16.77 1.87
N LYS A 92 7.84 -16.33 2.76
CA LYS A 92 8.64 -17.25 3.59
C LYS A 92 7.76 -18.05 4.56
N LEU A 93 8.04 -19.35 4.67
CA LEU A 93 7.46 -20.21 5.69
C LEU A 93 7.85 -19.74 7.09
N ARG A 94 6.93 -19.95 8.05
CA ARG A 94 7.21 -19.71 9.46
C ARG A 94 8.08 -20.87 10.01
N ARG A 95 9.26 -20.56 10.54
CA ARG A 95 10.29 -21.55 10.94
C ARG A 95 10.32 -21.88 12.44
N ASP A 96 9.47 -21.27 13.28
CA ASP A 96 9.42 -21.58 14.71
C ASP A 96 8.57 -22.83 15.00
N LYS A 97 8.72 -23.41 16.20
CA LYS A 97 8.04 -24.67 16.60
C LYS A 97 6.50 -24.61 16.55
N GLY A 98 5.91 -23.42 16.52
CA GLY A 98 4.47 -23.22 16.38
C GLY A 98 3.99 -23.05 14.93
N GLY A 99 4.91 -22.99 13.97
CA GLY A 99 4.63 -22.68 12.56
C GLY A 99 4.15 -23.87 11.73
N GLU A 100 4.38 -25.12 12.15
CA GLU A 100 4.04 -26.30 11.34
C GLU A 100 2.55 -26.37 10.99
N GLY A 101 1.66 -26.19 11.97
CA GLY A 101 0.21 -26.21 11.73
C GLY A 101 -0.30 -25.01 10.93
N GLU A 102 0.38 -23.87 11.00
CA GLU A 102 0.05 -22.67 10.22
C GLU A 102 0.55 -22.79 8.77
N ASN A 103 1.75 -23.32 8.55
CA ASN A 103 2.27 -23.65 7.23
C ASN A 103 1.39 -24.73 6.56
N GLU A 104 0.90 -25.71 7.32
CA GLU A 104 -0.04 -26.71 6.79
C GLU A 104 -1.37 -26.07 6.36
N ALA A 105 -1.87 -25.09 7.12
CA ALA A 105 -3.05 -24.33 6.73
C ALA A 105 -2.86 -23.57 5.41
N LEU A 106 -1.65 -23.07 5.15
CA LEU A 106 -1.27 -22.45 3.88
C LEU A 106 -1.19 -23.49 2.76
N ARG A 107 -0.64 -24.69 3.01
CA ARG A 107 -0.66 -25.80 2.03
C ARG A 107 -2.08 -26.21 1.67
N VAL A 108 -2.98 -26.31 2.64
CA VAL A 108 -4.40 -26.59 2.36
C VAL A 108 -5.02 -25.46 1.55
N ALA A 109 -4.73 -24.20 1.87
CA ALA A 109 -5.22 -23.06 1.09
C ALA A 109 -4.72 -23.09 -0.37
N MET A 110 -3.45 -23.45 -0.56
CA MET A 110 -2.80 -23.64 -1.87
C MET A 110 -3.45 -24.79 -2.65
N GLN A 111 -3.63 -25.97 -2.04
CA GLN A 111 -4.24 -27.13 -2.70
C GLN A 111 -5.69 -26.87 -3.10
N LYS A 112 -6.47 -26.20 -2.23
CA LYS A 112 -7.85 -25.82 -2.51
C LYS A 112 -7.98 -24.58 -3.40
N GLN A 113 -6.87 -23.89 -3.67
CA GLN A 113 -6.84 -22.64 -4.45
C GLN A 113 -7.81 -21.56 -3.94
N VAL A 114 -7.92 -21.44 -2.61
CA VAL A 114 -8.80 -20.44 -1.97
C VAL A 114 -8.08 -19.10 -1.76
N PRO A 115 -8.79 -17.95 -1.88
CA PRO A 115 -8.16 -16.64 -1.77
C PRO A 115 -7.74 -16.31 -0.34
N LEU A 116 -6.54 -15.81 -0.15
CA LEU A 116 -6.04 -15.28 1.12
C LEU A 116 -6.12 -13.75 1.14
N ILE A 117 -6.04 -13.20 2.35
CA ILE A 117 -5.82 -11.78 2.58
C ILE A 117 -4.38 -11.59 3.07
N TRP A 118 -3.63 -10.69 2.44
CA TRP A 118 -2.28 -10.34 2.88
C TRP A 118 -2.25 -8.95 3.51
N PHE A 119 -1.87 -8.89 4.79
CA PHE A 119 -1.65 -7.66 5.53
C PHE A 119 -0.17 -7.32 5.56
N TYR A 120 0.24 -6.38 4.72
CA TYR A 120 1.61 -5.92 4.64
C TYR A 120 1.83 -4.74 5.58
N GLY A 121 2.69 -4.90 6.59
CA GLY A 121 2.96 -3.86 7.58
C GLY A 121 3.68 -2.66 6.99
N ILE A 122 3.06 -1.49 7.07
CA ILE A 122 3.66 -0.22 6.64
C ILE A 122 4.23 0.58 7.81
N GLN A 123 3.60 0.46 8.97
CA GLN A 123 4.04 1.03 10.25
C GLN A 123 3.57 0.10 11.39
N PRO A 124 4.09 0.24 12.62
CA PRO A 124 3.59 -0.53 13.75
C PRO A 124 2.05 -0.44 13.85
N SER A 125 1.39 -1.60 13.78
CA SER A 125 -0.07 -1.74 13.84
C SER A 125 -0.86 -1.11 12.69
N VAL A 126 -0.22 -0.73 11.58
CA VAL A 126 -0.88 -0.22 10.37
C VAL A 126 -0.44 -1.05 9.17
N PHE A 127 -1.41 -1.47 8.36
CA PHE A 127 -1.20 -2.42 7.28
C PHE A 127 -1.80 -1.91 5.97
N GLN A 128 -1.09 -2.20 4.88
CA GLN A 128 -1.65 -2.28 3.55
C GLN A 128 -2.35 -3.63 3.41
N ALA A 129 -3.64 -3.64 3.10
CA ALA A 129 -4.38 -4.87 2.81
C ALA A 129 -4.29 -5.17 1.31
N ILE A 130 -3.93 -6.41 0.96
CA ILE A 130 -3.74 -6.88 -0.41
C ILE A 130 -4.58 -8.16 -0.53
N PHE A 131 -5.60 -8.13 -1.38
CA PHE A 131 -6.57 -9.20 -1.50
C PHE A 131 -7.34 -9.09 -2.83
N PRO A 132 -7.85 -10.21 -3.37
CA PRO A 132 -7.46 -11.58 -3.00
C PRO A 132 -6.02 -11.90 -3.46
N VAL A 133 -5.29 -12.69 -2.69
CA VAL A 133 -4.01 -13.29 -3.12
C VAL A 133 -4.10 -14.82 -3.05
N TYR A 134 -3.27 -15.53 -3.82
CA TYR A 134 -3.34 -16.98 -3.92
C TYR A 134 -1.96 -17.62 -3.83
N LEU A 135 -1.85 -18.71 -3.09
CA LEU A 135 -0.64 -19.54 -3.12
C LEU A 135 -0.72 -20.49 -4.32
N LEU A 136 0.32 -20.49 -5.14
CA LEU A 136 0.39 -21.25 -6.38
C LEU A 136 1.13 -22.58 -6.16
N TRP A 137 2.36 -22.53 -5.66
CA TRP A 137 3.16 -23.70 -5.30
C TRP A 137 4.09 -23.40 -4.12
N GLU A 138 4.64 -24.47 -3.53
CA GLU A 138 5.68 -24.40 -2.51
C GLU A 138 7.05 -24.65 -3.17
N GLU A 139 8.07 -23.93 -2.72
CA GLU A 139 9.48 -24.16 -3.04
C GLU A 139 10.16 -24.64 -1.74
N PRO A 140 10.13 -25.96 -1.44
CA PRO A 140 10.52 -26.48 -0.13
C PRO A 140 11.99 -26.23 0.17
N ALA A 141 12.85 -26.31 -0.85
CA ALA A 141 14.28 -26.05 -0.75
C ALA A 141 14.57 -24.64 -0.18
N GLU A 142 13.76 -23.65 -0.55
CA GLU A 142 13.92 -22.26 -0.12
C GLU A 142 13.00 -21.87 1.05
N SER A 143 12.19 -22.83 1.51
CA SER A 143 11.16 -22.66 2.53
C SER A 143 10.28 -21.44 2.24
N GLN A 144 9.69 -21.41 1.05
CA GLN A 144 8.77 -20.34 0.65
C GLN A 144 7.60 -20.86 -0.19
N PHE A 145 6.52 -20.10 -0.21
CA PHE A 145 5.44 -20.26 -1.18
C PHE A 145 5.60 -19.22 -2.29
N VAL A 146 5.17 -19.58 -3.50
CA VAL A 146 4.98 -18.63 -4.59
C VAL A 146 3.53 -18.19 -4.61
N MET A 147 3.31 -16.88 -4.74
CA MET A 147 2.03 -16.22 -4.57
C MET A 147 1.67 -15.37 -5.80
N ALA A 148 0.43 -15.51 -6.25
CA ALA A 148 -0.25 -14.60 -7.16
C ALA A 148 -0.95 -13.50 -6.36
N LEU A 149 -0.76 -12.25 -6.77
CA LEU A 149 -1.40 -11.07 -6.19
C LEU A 149 -2.69 -10.68 -6.92
N THR A 150 -2.96 -11.28 -8.07
CA THR A 150 -4.18 -11.08 -8.85
C THR A 150 -4.65 -12.39 -9.49
N GLU A 151 -5.92 -12.42 -9.89
CA GLU A 151 -6.51 -13.58 -10.57
C GLU A 151 -5.80 -13.86 -11.91
N GLU A 152 -5.37 -12.82 -12.63
CA GLU A 152 -4.64 -12.99 -13.88
C GLU A 152 -3.31 -13.72 -13.66
N GLN A 153 -2.60 -13.43 -12.57
CA GLN A 153 -1.35 -14.13 -12.23
C GLN A 153 -1.61 -15.61 -11.88
N ARG A 154 -2.77 -15.92 -11.29
CA ARG A 154 -3.17 -17.28 -10.95
C ARG A 154 -3.50 -18.14 -12.17
N LEU A 155 -4.13 -17.54 -13.20
CA LEU A 155 -4.53 -18.25 -14.42
C LEU A 155 -3.38 -18.52 -15.40
N VAL A 156 -2.23 -17.91 -15.16
CA VAL A 156 -1.05 -18.06 -16.02
C VAL A 156 -0.43 -19.46 -15.85
N ARG A 157 -0.54 -20.29 -16.89
CA ARG A 157 0.01 -21.65 -16.89
C ARG A 157 1.52 -21.68 -17.15
N PRO A 158 2.35 -22.40 -16.37
CA PRO A 158 3.81 -22.48 -16.56
C PRO A 158 4.25 -22.91 -17.98
N ASP A 159 3.41 -23.67 -18.68
CA ASP A 159 3.68 -24.38 -19.93
C ASP A 159 3.07 -23.73 -21.20
N SER A 160 2.44 -22.55 -21.09
CA SER A 160 1.85 -21.86 -22.25
C SER A 160 2.92 -21.25 -23.18
N PRO A 161 2.93 -21.60 -24.49
CA PRO A 161 3.86 -21.05 -25.49
C PRO A 161 3.63 -19.56 -25.82
N ILE A 162 2.46 -19.00 -25.48
CA ILE A 162 2.18 -17.56 -25.63
C ILE A 162 2.88 -16.79 -24.50
N GLU A 163 4.04 -16.29 -24.92
CA GLU A 163 4.94 -15.24 -24.41
C GLU A 163 5.23 -15.18 -22.91
N ALA A 164 6.29 -15.88 -22.50
CA ALA A 164 7.05 -15.57 -21.29
C ALA A 164 7.38 -14.06 -21.15
N ALA A 165 7.51 -13.33 -22.25
CA ALA A 165 7.69 -11.88 -22.27
C ALA A 165 6.43 -11.11 -21.80
N LEU A 166 5.24 -11.42 -22.35
CA LEU A 166 3.97 -10.83 -21.94
C LEU A 166 3.65 -11.13 -20.47
N ARG A 167 3.97 -12.35 -20.03
CA ARG A 167 3.89 -12.75 -18.61
C ARG A 167 4.77 -11.89 -17.72
N ARG A 168 6.07 -11.78 -18.05
CA ARG A 168 7.01 -10.93 -17.31
C ARG A 168 6.54 -9.47 -17.26
N TRP A 169 6.03 -8.95 -18.38
CA TRP A 169 5.51 -7.59 -18.45
C TRP A 169 4.27 -7.40 -17.55
N ASN A 170 3.27 -8.27 -17.65
CA ASN A 170 2.06 -8.23 -16.82
C ASN A 170 2.40 -8.30 -15.33
N PHE A 171 3.31 -9.20 -14.95
CA PHE A 171 3.70 -9.35 -13.56
C PHE A 171 4.51 -8.15 -13.05
N ALA A 172 5.37 -7.57 -13.88
CA ALA A 172 6.05 -6.32 -13.58
C ALA A 172 5.05 -5.16 -13.39
N GLN A 173 3.96 -5.09 -14.16
CA GLN A 173 2.90 -4.10 -13.96
C GLN A 173 2.14 -4.31 -12.65
N THR A 174 1.73 -5.55 -12.33
CA THR A 174 1.09 -5.87 -11.05
C THR A 174 1.98 -5.48 -9.87
N LYS A 175 3.28 -5.79 -9.96
CA LYS A 175 4.28 -5.40 -8.96
C LYS A 175 4.38 -3.88 -8.80
N ARG A 176 4.47 -3.14 -9.91
CA ARG A 176 4.51 -1.67 -9.89
C ARG A 176 3.28 -1.08 -9.20
N ARG A 177 2.08 -1.58 -9.49
CA ARG A 177 0.85 -1.14 -8.84
C ARG A 177 0.87 -1.40 -7.34
N LEU A 178 1.31 -2.58 -6.92
CA LEU A 178 1.46 -2.89 -5.49
C LEU A 178 2.48 -1.95 -4.82
N HIS A 179 3.63 -1.72 -5.44
CA HIS A 179 4.67 -0.85 -4.91
C HIS A 179 4.18 0.59 -4.75
N GLN A 180 3.49 1.11 -5.76
CA GLN A 180 2.88 2.43 -5.72
C GLN A 180 1.80 2.53 -4.64
N ALA A 181 0.96 1.50 -4.47
CA ALA A 181 -0.06 1.45 -3.42
C ALA A 181 0.56 1.45 -2.01
N VAL A 182 1.60 0.62 -1.79
CA VAL A 182 2.33 0.57 -0.50
C VAL A 182 3.00 1.91 -0.20
N PHE A 183 3.72 2.48 -1.17
CA PHE A 183 4.32 3.81 -1.06
C PHE A 183 3.27 4.86 -0.71
N ALA A 184 2.14 4.86 -1.43
CA ALA A 184 1.07 5.81 -1.20
C ALA A 184 0.51 5.69 0.22
N SER A 185 0.26 4.47 0.69
CA SER A 185 -0.20 4.22 2.06
C SER A 185 0.83 4.66 3.10
N GLN A 186 2.13 4.45 2.87
CA GLN A 186 3.20 4.90 3.76
C GLN A 186 3.25 6.44 3.86
N VAL A 187 3.26 7.13 2.72
CA VAL A 187 3.27 8.60 2.66
C VAL A 187 2.02 9.13 3.36
N LYS A 188 0.82 8.70 2.97
CA LYS A 188 -0.42 9.17 3.61
C LYS A 188 -0.44 8.92 5.11
N THR A 189 0.06 7.77 5.58
CA THR A 189 0.16 7.47 7.02
C THR A 189 1.17 8.39 7.71
N ALA A 190 2.33 8.66 7.10
CA ALA A 190 3.35 9.53 7.68
C ALA A 190 2.82 10.95 7.93
N TYR A 191 1.98 11.45 7.03
CA TYR A 191 1.28 12.73 7.13
C TYR A 191 -0.05 12.67 7.90
N ASP A 192 -0.40 11.55 8.55
CA ASP A 192 -1.65 11.38 9.31
C ASP A 192 -2.91 11.65 8.47
N MET A 193 -2.88 11.14 7.24
CA MET A 193 -3.97 11.25 6.25
C MET A 193 -4.38 12.70 5.94
N ARG A 194 -3.42 13.65 6.02
CA ARG A 194 -3.67 15.07 5.81
C ARG A 194 -2.86 15.63 4.66
N CYS A 195 -3.46 16.56 3.91
CA CYS A 195 -2.74 17.33 2.90
C CYS A 195 -1.62 18.16 3.54
N ALA A 196 -0.40 18.08 3.01
CA ALA A 196 0.76 18.84 3.43
C ALA A 196 0.55 20.36 3.29
N VAL A 197 -0.21 20.79 2.28
CA VAL A 197 -0.42 22.21 1.95
C VAL A 197 -1.57 22.84 2.73
N CYS A 198 -2.74 22.20 2.76
CA CYS A 198 -3.96 22.78 3.36
C CYS A 198 -4.50 22.05 4.59
N ASN A 199 -3.83 20.99 5.06
CA ASN A 199 -4.23 20.20 6.23
C ASN A 199 -5.62 19.53 6.15
N LEU A 200 -6.21 19.46 4.94
CA LEU A 200 -7.45 18.71 4.69
C LEU A 200 -7.30 17.25 5.14
N ASN A 201 -8.25 16.75 5.91
CA ASN A 201 -8.26 15.40 6.47
C ASN A 201 -9.48 14.60 5.97
N GLN A 202 -9.59 14.43 4.66
CA GLN A 202 -10.63 13.62 4.02
C GLN A 202 -9.93 12.56 3.19
N ARG A 203 -9.92 11.32 3.67
CA ARG A 203 -9.01 10.24 3.23
C ARG A 203 -9.15 9.96 1.73
N GLU A 204 -10.38 10.01 1.24
CA GLU A 204 -10.81 9.82 -0.15
C GLU A 204 -10.21 10.89 -1.09
N LEU A 205 -9.89 12.07 -0.53
CA LEU A 205 -9.37 13.21 -1.27
C LEU A 205 -7.85 13.35 -1.16
N ILE A 206 -7.15 12.47 -0.43
CA ILE A 206 -5.70 12.52 -0.25
C ILE A 206 -4.99 11.48 -1.12
N ASP A 207 -4.03 11.97 -1.89
CA ASP A 207 -3.08 11.18 -2.66
C ASP A 207 -1.67 11.28 -2.08
N ALA A 208 -0.79 10.40 -2.55
CA ALA A 208 0.64 10.52 -2.37
C ALA A 208 1.27 10.98 -3.69
N ALA A 209 1.84 12.17 -3.69
CA ALA A 209 2.61 12.70 -4.80
C ALA A 209 4.10 12.37 -4.59
N HIS A 210 4.78 11.98 -5.66
CA HIS A 210 6.24 11.91 -5.63
C HIS A 210 6.83 13.33 -5.73
N ILE A 211 7.91 13.60 -5.00
CA ILE A 211 8.69 14.82 -5.19
C ILE A 211 9.48 14.70 -6.50
N ILE A 212 10.25 13.64 -6.64
CA ILE A 212 10.92 13.22 -7.88
C ILE A 212 10.11 12.07 -8.49
N PRO A 213 9.61 12.19 -9.74
CA PRO A 213 8.77 11.19 -10.37
C PRO A 213 9.40 9.79 -10.35
N ASP A 214 8.58 8.75 -10.21
CA ASP A 214 9.00 7.35 -10.19
C ASP A 214 9.62 6.86 -11.52
N THR A 215 9.41 7.60 -12.60
CA THR A 215 10.07 7.40 -13.90
C THR A 215 11.53 7.88 -13.92
N HIS A 216 11.94 8.69 -12.94
CA HIS A 216 13.31 9.19 -12.82
C HIS A 216 14.22 8.19 -12.11
N PRO A 217 15.53 8.09 -12.45
CA PRO A 217 16.46 7.19 -11.77
C PRO A 217 16.56 7.38 -10.24
N SER A 218 16.32 8.60 -9.75
CA SER A 218 16.29 8.95 -8.32
C SER A 218 14.88 8.99 -7.72
N GLY A 219 13.88 8.48 -8.45
CA GLY A 219 12.46 8.45 -8.09
C GLY A 219 12.12 7.34 -7.10
N ASP A 220 12.92 7.17 -6.04
CA ASP A 220 12.75 6.09 -5.08
C ASP A 220 11.37 6.17 -4.41
N ALA A 221 10.70 5.02 -4.28
CA ALA A 221 9.44 4.89 -3.56
C ALA A 221 9.64 4.90 -2.03
N VAL A 222 10.18 5.99 -1.50
CA VAL A 222 10.46 6.20 -0.07
C VAL A 222 9.72 7.41 0.47
N VAL A 223 9.33 7.40 1.74
CA VAL A 223 8.51 8.48 2.34
C VAL A 223 9.14 9.87 2.20
N THR A 224 10.47 9.97 2.27
CA THR A 224 11.20 11.24 2.09
C THR A 224 11.16 11.78 0.65
N ASN A 225 10.73 10.96 -0.33
CA ASN A 225 10.39 11.37 -1.70
C ASN A 225 8.87 11.57 -1.90
N GLY A 226 8.09 11.61 -0.82
CA GLY A 226 6.64 11.64 -0.87
C GLY A 226 6.01 12.84 -0.16
N LEU A 227 4.94 13.36 -0.75
CA LEU A 227 4.07 14.37 -0.17
C LEU A 227 2.64 13.85 -0.14
N ALA A 228 1.96 13.89 1.01
CA ALA A 228 0.52 13.66 1.03
C ALA A 228 -0.18 14.95 0.59
N LEU A 229 -0.88 14.95 -0.54
CA LEU A 229 -1.54 16.12 -1.11
C LEU A 229 -3.01 15.82 -1.37
N CYS A 230 -3.89 16.81 -1.22
CA CYS A 230 -5.25 16.63 -1.69
C CYS A 230 -5.31 16.65 -3.23
N LYS A 231 -6.41 16.17 -3.83
CA LYS A 231 -6.59 16.13 -5.30
C LYS A 231 -6.20 17.44 -6.01
N LEU A 232 -6.60 18.58 -5.46
CA LEU A 232 -6.28 19.89 -6.03
C LEU A 232 -4.77 20.20 -5.97
N HIS A 233 -4.14 20.04 -4.80
CA HIS A 233 -2.73 20.35 -4.62
C HIS A 233 -1.83 19.36 -5.35
N HIS A 234 -2.24 18.10 -5.46
CA HIS A 234 -1.53 17.10 -6.24
C HIS A 234 -1.50 17.49 -7.72
N ALA A 235 -2.66 17.74 -8.32
CA ALA A 235 -2.74 18.17 -9.71
C ALA A 235 -1.97 19.49 -9.97
N ALA A 236 -2.06 20.45 -9.05
CA ALA A 236 -1.32 21.71 -9.16
C ALA A 236 0.21 21.51 -9.06
N TYR A 237 0.66 20.59 -8.21
CA TYR A 237 2.08 20.29 -8.06
C TYR A 237 2.66 19.59 -9.28
N ASP A 238 1.94 18.63 -9.85
CA ASP A 238 2.36 17.91 -11.05
C ASP A 238 2.41 18.83 -12.27
N ALA A 239 1.44 19.74 -12.39
CA ALA A 239 1.34 20.70 -13.47
C ALA A 239 2.31 21.90 -13.35
N ASN A 240 3.20 21.92 -12.36
CA ASN A 240 4.07 23.07 -12.04
C ASN A 240 3.30 24.39 -11.79
N ILE A 241 2.05 24.29 -11.33
CA ILE A 241 1.27 25.43 -10.85
C ILE A 241 1.65 25.75 -9.40
N LEU A 242 1.98 24.72 -8.62
CA LEU A 242 2.43 24.79 -7.23
C LEU A 242 3.84 24.21 -7.14
N GLY A 243 4.76 24.97 -6.57
CA GLY A 243 6.11 24.53 -6.21
C GLY A 243 6.29 24.45 -4.70
N ILE A 244 7.22 23.62 -4.24
CA ILE A 244 7.62 23.58 -2.83
C ILE A 244 9.14 23.76 -2.78
N ARG A 245 9.57 24.79 -2.05
CA ARG A 245 10.98 25.12 -1.83
C ARG A 245 11.64 24.12 -0.88
N PRO A 246 12.99 24.00 -0.89
CA PRO A 246 13.72 23.17 0.07
C PRO A 246 13.49 23.57 1.53
N ASP A 247 13.13 24.83 1.79
CA ASP A 247 12.76 25.33 3.12
C ASP A 247 11.29 25.03 3.51
N LEU A 248 10.60 24.21 2.71
CA LEU A 248 9.21 23.78 2.88
C LEU A 248 8.18 24.90 2.68
N THR A 249 8.54 25.97 1.97
CA THR A 249 7.64 27.05 1.59
C THR A 249 6.93 26.73 0.28
N VAL A 250 5.62 26.92 0.24
CA VAL A 250 4.78 26.76 -0.95
C VAL A 250 4.93 28.01 -1.81
N GLU A 251 5.19 27.81 -3.09
CA GLU A 251 5.08 28.85 -4.12
C GLU A 251 4.00 28.46 -5.13
N ILE A 252 3.34 29.48 -5.66
CA ILE A 252 2.32 29.38 -6.71
C ILE A 252 2.86 30.15 -7.90
N ALA A 253 2.71 29.61 -9.10
CA ALA A 253 3.18 30.24 -10.33
C ALA A 253 2.70 31.70 -10.42
N GLY A 254 3.60 32.62 -10.73
CA GLY A 254 3.31 34.06 -10.71
C GLY A 254 2.14 34.44 -11.63
N SER A 255 2.07 33.82 -12.81
CA SER A 255 0.96 34.01 -13.75
C SER A 255 -0.41 33.70 -13.15
N LEU A 256 -0.48 32.81 -12.16
CA LEU A 256 -1.73 32.44 -11.50
C LEU A 256 -2.06 33.34 -10.30
N LEU A 257 -1.10 34.08 -9.74
CA LEU A 257 -1.35 35.02 -8.64
C LEU A 257 -2.15 36.25 -9.10
N GLU A 258 -2.02 36.63 -10.37
CA GLU A 258 -2.69 37.79 -10.95
C GLU A 258 -4.11 37.46 -11.46
N VAL A 259 -4.44 36.17 -11.60
CA VAL A 259 -5.77 35.73 -12.05
C VAL A 259 -6.81 35.91 -10.94
N SER A 260 -7.91 36.57 -11.27
CA SER A 260 -9.09 36.62 -10.40
C SER A 260 -10.10 35.57 -10.86
N ASP A 261 -10.39 34.60 -9.99
CA ASP A 261 -11.37 33.53 -10.23
C ASP A 261 -12.06 33.17 -8.90
N GLY A 262 -12.86 32.10 -8.91
CA GLY A 262 -13.64 31.63 -7.78
C GLY A 262 -12.84 31.31 -6.50
N PRO A 263 -13.55 31.05 -5.40
CA PRO A 263 -12.96 30.88 -4.07
C PRO A 263 -11.92 29.76 -3.99
N MET A 264 -12.03 28.73 -4.83
CA MET A 264 -11.07 27.63 -4.87
C MET A 264 -9.69 28.08 -5.37
N LEU A 265 -9.61 28.96 -6.36
CA LEU A 265 -8.33 29.51 -6.80
C LEU A 265 -7.73 30.39 -5.69
N ARG A 266 -8.55 31.30 -5.15
CA ARG A 266 -8.13 32.28 -4.14
C ARG A 266 -7.68 31.63 -2.83
N HIS A 267 -8.52 30.80 -2.24
CA HIS A 267 -8.27 30.22 -0.92
C HIS A 267 -7.58 28.86 -0.99
N GLY A 268 -7.87 28.07 -2.04
CA GLY A 268 -7.31 26.74 -2.22
C GLY A 268 -5.90 26.74 -2.81
N LEU A 269 -5.48 27.77 -3.56
CA LEU A 269 -4.13 27.86 -4.14
C LEU A 269 -3.42 29.16 -3.74
N GLN A 270 -3.86 30.31 -4.22
CA GLN A 270 -3.16 31.60 -4.05
C GLN A 270 -2.91 31.92 -2.56
N GLY A 271 -3.87 31.64 -1.69
CA GLY A 271 -3.76 31.85 -0.24
C GLY A 271 -2.66 31.03 0.46
N HIS A 272 -2.11 30.00 -0.20
CA HIS A 272 -0.98 29.23 0.31
C HIS A 272 0.39 29.73 -0.19
N HIS A 273 0.42 30.66 -1.16
CA HIS A 273 1.67 31.24 -1.65
C HIS A 273 2.47 31.89 -0.51
N GLY A 274 3.77 31.60 -0.44
CA GLY A 274 4.69 32.11 0.57
C GLY A 274 4.50 31.51 1.97
N ARG A 275 3.56 30.57 2.16
CA ARG A 275 3.34 29.90 3.45
C ARG A 275 4.14 28.60 3.52
N ARG A 276 4.54 28.22 4.73
CA ARG A 276 5.12 26.89 4.95
C ARG A 276 4.05 25.81 4.84
N LEU A 277 4.46 24.59 4.48
CA LEU A 277 3.60 23.41 4.56
C LEU A 277 2.92 23.33 5.94
N MET A 278 1.60 23.20 5.93
CA MET A 278 0.79 23.12 7.14
C MET A 278 0.92 21.77 7.85
N ARG A 279 1.27 20.71 7.11
CA ARG A 279 1.51 19.38 7.68
C ARG A 279 2.83 18.80 7.18
N LEU A 280 3.59 18.27 8.12
CA LEU A 280 4.77 17.46 7.89
C LEU A 280 4.57 16.06 8.50
N PRO A 281 5.40 15.08 8.09
CA PRO A 281 5.43 13.79 8.73
C PRO A 281 5.70 13.90 10.23
N VAL A 282 5.05 13.05 11.03
CA VAL A 282 5.20 13.09 12.50
C VAL A 282 6.64 12.77 12.92
N ARG A 283 7.32 11.89 12.17
CA ARG A 283 8.73 11.55 12.40
C ARG A 283 9.61 12.46 11.55
N ARG A 284 10.61 13.08 12.17
CA ARG A 284 11.59 13.93 11.48
C ARG A 284 12.36 13.19 10.37
N ALA A 285 12.65 11.91 10.57
CA ALA A 285 13.34 11.09 9.58
C ALA A 285 12.51 10.85 8.30
N ASP A 286 11.19 11.05 8.39
CA ASP A 286 10.27 10.87 7.26
C ASP A 286 10.00 12.20 6.52
N HIS A 287 10.56 13.32 6.97
CA HIS A 287 10.36 14.62 6.32
C HIS A 287 10.79 14.60 4.85
N PRO A 288 10.16 15.43 3.99
CA PRO A 288 10.60 15.65 2.62
C PRO A 288 12.10 15.91 2.54
N ASP A 289 12.78 15.20 1.65
CA ASP A 289 14.19 15.38 1.39
C ASP A 289 14.43 16.74 0.72
N ALA A 290 15.33 17.53 1.31
CA ALA A 290 15.59 18.90 0.86
C ALA A 290 16.24 18.96 -0.53
N ASP A 291 17.09 17.99 -0.86
CA ASP A 291 17.78 17.93 -2.16
C ASP A 291 16.80 17.54 -3.27
N ARG A 292 15.91 16.57 -3.00
CA ARG A 292 14.81 16.21 -3.90
C ARG A 292 13.87 17.38 -4.13
N LEU A 293 13.51 18.14 -3.09
CA LEU A 293 12.73 19.37 -3.24
C LEU A 293 13.47 20.41 -4.06
N ALA A 294 14.77 20.61 -3.85
CA ALA A 294 15.57 21.56 -4.63
C ALA A 294 15.61 21.20 -6.11
N GLU A 295 15.72 19.92 -6.43
CA GLU A 295 15.66 19.42 -7.80
C GLU A 295 14.28 19.61 -8.43
N ARG A 296 13.21 19.18 -7.77
CA ARG A 296 11.85 19.36 -8.28
C ARG A 296 11.49 20.84 -8.43
N TYR A 297 11.93 21.68 -7.51
CA TYR A 297 11.67 23.12 -7.54
C TYR A 297 12.37 23.84 -8.70
N ARG A 298 13.55 23.36 -9.14
CA ARG A 298 14.21 23.87 -10.36
C ARG A 298 13.38 23.61 -11.63
N LEU A 299 12.56 22.55 -11.65
CA LEU A 299 11.63 22.30 -12.76
C LEU A 299 10.39 23.21 -12.69
N PHE A 300 9.98 23.61 -11.48
CA PHE A 300 8.87 24.53 -11.27
C PHE A 300 9.19 25.97 -11.64
N ARG A 301 10.39 26.48 -11.32
CA ARG A 301 10.85 27.80 -11.75
C ARG A 301 11.54 27.66 -13.10
N PRO A 302 10.88 27.93 -14.25
CA PRO A 302 11.64 28.06 -15.47
C PRO A 302 12.66 29.20 -15.29
N VAL A 303 13.89 28.93 -15.72
CA VAL A 303 15.03 29.86 -15.69
C VAL A 303 14.67 31.17 -16.37
#